data_AF-J0WRA9-F1
#
_entry.id   AF-J0WRA9-F1
#
_cell.length_a   1.000
_cell.length_b   1.000
_cell.length_c   1.000
_cell.angle_alpha   90.00
_cell.angle_beta   90.00
_cell.angle_gamma   90.00
#
_symmetry.space_group_name_H-M   'P 1'
#
loop_
_entity.id
_entity.type
_entity.pdbx_description
1 polymer ?
#
loop_
_entity_poly.entity_id
_entity_poly.type
_entity_poly.pdbx_seq_one_letter_code
_entity_poly.pdbx_strand_id
1 'polypeptide(L)'
;MPDTPPPPVLSDVIDVGSWARFSPSLAIFIDEQIRCHRLPDDLDVDRGLAVRLVAPAPVITESDLLESEGRRSGLWSLRRKRSPRLPSPEAPGIVLMGKDDCVEMRAPALDTEGRVLLGDDACAQLTALGWARREDRLMRTVEDGRTAAEVVTRVLIEVLRVAHPADLSWLVLEQSC
;
A
#
# COMPACT_ATOMS: atom_id res chain seq x y z
N MET A 1 -23.44 -24.70 10.20
CA MET A 1 -22.37 -23.76 9.85
C MET A 1 -22.83 -23.07 8.58
N PRO A 2 -23.10 -21.76 8.54
CA PRO A 2 -23.26 -21.12 7.25
C PRO A 2 -21.87 -21.13 6.59
N ASP A 3 -21.76 -21.84 5.47
CA ASP A 3 -20.63 -21.73 4.56
C ASP A 3 -20.58 -20.28 4.06
N THR A 4 -19.71 -19.48 4.67
CA THR A 4 -19.34 -18.19 4.08
C THR A 4 -18.69 -18.52 2.74
N PRO A 5 -19.26 -18.11 1.59
CA PRO A 5 -18.60 -18.32 0.31
C PRO A 5 -17.20 -17.73 0.39
N PRO A 6 -16.17 -18.41 -0.14
CA PRO A 6 -14.81 -17.88 -0.11
C PRO A 6 -14.84 -16.48 -0.74
N PRO A 7 -14.12 -15.49 -0.15
CA PRO A 7 -14.05 -14.17 -0.74
C PRO A 7 -13.63 -14.32 -2.21
N PRO A 8 -14.23 -13.54 -3.13
CA PRO A 8 -13.93 -13.66 -4.56
C PRO A 8 -12.42 -13.59 -4.76
N VAL A 9 -11.88 -14.53 -5.53
CA VAL A 9 -10.45 -14.52 -5.85
C VAL A 9 -10.21 -13.27 -6.70
N LEU A 10 -9.54 -12.26 -6.14
CA LEU A 10 -9.37 -10.96 -6.81
C LEU A 10 -8.70 -11.07 -8.19
N SER A 11 -7.93 -12.13 -8.46
CA SER A 11 -7.34 -12.41 -9.78
C SER A 11 -8.38 -12.69 -10.87
N ASP A 12 -9.62 -13.05 -10.50
CA ASP A 12 -10.72 -13.22 -11.43
C ASP A 12 -11.35 -11.87 -11.81
N VAL A 13 -11.05 -10.81 -11.05
CA VAL A 13 -11.63 -9.46 -11.20
C VAL A 13 -10.59 -8.46 -11.73
N ILE A 14 -9.31 -8.62 -11.38
CA ILE A 14 -8.21 -7.77 -11.80
C ILE A 14 -7.30 -8.53 -12.76
N ASP A 15 -7.09 -7.99 -13.96
CA ASP A 15 -6.24 -8.59 -14.98
C ASP A 15 -4.75 -8.35 -14.65
N VAL A 16 -4.11 -9.38 -14.11
CA VAL A 16 -2.68 -9.39 -13.75
C VAL A 16 -1.77 -9.85 -14.88
N GLY A 17 -2.28 -9.98 -16.11
CA GLY A 17 -1.54 -10.46 -17.26
C GLY A 17 -0.56 -9.44 -17.85
N SER A 18 -0.78 -8.14 -17.61
CA SER A 18 0.16 -7.07 -17.98
C SER A 18 -0.19 -5.75 -17.29
N TRP A 19 0.77 -4.84 -17.12
CA TRP A 19 0.50 -3.50 -16.56
C TRP A 19 -0.57 -2.71 -17.34
N ALA A 20 -0.60 -2.88 -18.67
CA ALA A 20 -1.57 -2.22 -19.54
C ALA A 20 -3.02 -2.67 -19.30
N ARG A 21 -3.24 -3.91 -18.86
CA ARG A 21 -4.57 -4.42 -18.50
C ARG A 21 -4.86 -4.31 -17.00
N PHE A 22 -3.82 -4.33 -16.19
CA PHE A 22 -3.90 -4.19 -14.75
C PHE A 22 -4.51 -2.85 -14.32
N SER A 23 -3.99 -1.72 -14.80
CA SER A 23 -4.47 -0.41 -14.35
C SER A 23 -5.96 -0.18 -14.68
N PRO A 24 -6.46 -0.46 -15.91
CA PRO A 24 -7.89 -0.34 -16.20
C PRO A 24 -8.79 -1.29 -15.40
N SER A 25 -8.37 -2.54 -15.19
CA SER A 25 -9.17 -3.50 -14.41
C SER A 25 -9.17 -3.19 -12.91
N LEU A 26 -8.05 -2.68 -12.37
CA LEU A 26 -7.99 -2.15 -11.01
C LEU A 26 -8.91 -0.94 -10.83
N ALA A 27 -9.03 -0.06 -11.82
CA ALA A 27 -9.94 1.09 -11.76
C ALA A 27 -11.40 0.65 -11.60
N ILE A 28 -11.83 -0.31 -12.42
CA ILE A 28 -13.17 -0.91 -12.36
C ILE A 28 -13.39 -1.52 -10.99
N PHE A 29 -12.44 -2.32 -10.50
CA PHE A 29 -12.51 -2.92 -9.17
C PHE A 29 -12.63 -1.87 -8.05
N ILE A 30 -11.88 -0.76 -8.12
CA ILE A 30 -11.96 0.28 -7.10
C ILE A 30 -13.34 0.94 -7.10
N ASP A 31 -13.88 1.29 -8.27
CA ASP A 31 -15.20 1.91 -8.36
C ASP A 31 -16.32 0.94 -7.93
N GLU A 32 -16.27 -0.32 -8.34
CA GLU A 32 -17.33 -1.31 -8.08
C GLU A 32 -17.26 -1.94 -6.69
N GLN A 33 -16.07 -2.15 -6.14
CA GLN A 33 -15.89 -2.94 -4.91
C GLN A 33 -15.35 -2.10 -3.76
N ILE A 34 -14.47 -1.13 -3.99
CA ILE A 34 -13.92 -0.32 -2.90
C ILE A 34 -14.81 0.87 -2.57
N ARG A 35 -15.38 1.53 -3.58
CA ARG A 35 -16.28 2.69 -3.41
C ARG A 35 -17.74 2.29 -3.25
N CYS A 36 -18.23 1.32 -4.04
CA CYS A 36 -19.66 0.95 -4.04
C CYS A 36 -20.10 -0.03 -2.94
N HIS A 37 -19.20 -0.62 -2.14
CA HIS A 37 -19.58 -1.49 -1.01
C HIS A 37 -20.17 -0.75 0.20
N ARG A 38 -20.83 0.40 0.00
CA ARG A 38 -21.84 0.89 0.92
C ARG A 38 -23.04 -0.06 0.82
N LEU A 39 -23.35 -0.80 1.88
CA LEU A 39 -24.62 -1.54 1.93
C LEU A 39 -25.79 -0.57 1.68
N PRO A 40 -26.85 -1.01 0.99
CA PRO A 40 -28.04 -0.18 0.78
C PRO A 40 -28.67 0.14 2.14
N ASP A 41 -28.49 1.40 2.57
CA ASP A 41 -29.25 2.30 3.46
C ASP A 41 -30.08 1.79 4.66
N ASP A 42 -30.15 0.50 4.99
CA ASP A 42 -31.01 0.00 6.08
C ASP A 42 -30.34 -0.99 7.03
N LEU A 43 -29.04 -1.27 6.86
CA LEU A 43 -28.24 -1.96 7.86
C LEU A 43 -26.92 -1.22 8.04
N ASP A 44 -26.83 -0.53 9.18
CA ASP A 44 -25.71 0.24 9.71
C ASP A 44 -24.51 -0.66 9.99
N VAL A 45 -23.90 -1.18 8.92
CA VAL A 45 -22.61 -1.87 8.97
C VAL A 45 -21.73 -1.23 7.92
N ASP A 46 -21.03 -0.19 8.36
CA ASP A 46 -20.02 0.60 7.65
C ASP A 46 -18.77 -0.26 7.32
N ARG A 47 -18.95 -1.42 6.68
CA ARG A 47 -17.86 -2.31 6.28
C ARG A 47 -17.33 -1.88 4.92
N GLY A 48 -16.48 -0.85 4.91
CA GLY A 48 -15.69 -0.53 3.74
C GLY A 48 -14.74 -1.68 3.39
N LEU A 49 -14.74 -2.14 2.13
CA LEU A 49 -13.74 -3.10 1.66
C LEU A 49 -12.36 -2.42 1.62
N ALA A 50 -11.40 -2.93 2.38
CA ALA A 50 -10.01 -2.53 2.25
C ALA A 50 -9.23 -3.63 1.51
N VAL A 51 -8.38 -3.23 0.56
CA VAL A 51 -7.53 -4.18 -0.18
C VAL A 51 -6.08 -3.76 -0.04
N ARG A 52 -5.22 -4.69 0.35
CA ARG A 52 -3.77 -4.50 0.36
C ARG A 52 -3.13 -5.22 -0.81
N LEU A 53 -2.42 -4.46 -1.65
CA LEU A 53 -1.54 -4.95 -2.70
C LEU A 53 -0.13 -5.09 -2.12
N VAL A 54 0.43 -6.30 -2.14
CA VAL A 54 1.70 -6.64 -1.50
C VAL A 54 2.75 -6.95 -2.58
N ALA A 55 3.87 -6.24 -2.53
CA ALA A 55 5.00 -6.47 -3.45
C ALA A 55 5.80 -7.72 -3.04
N PRO A 56 6.42 -8.45 -3.98
CA PRO A 56 7.10 -9.72 -3.69
C PRO A 56 8.43 -9.57 -2.94
N ALA A 57 9.07 -8.40 -2.98
CA ALA A 57 10.39 -8.17 -2.41
C ALA A 57 10.43 -6.92 -1.52
N PRO A 58 11.27 -6.91 -0.46
CA PRO A 58 11.55 -5.71 0.32
C PRO A 58 12.16 -4.61 -0.57
N VAL A 59 11.75 -3.37 -0.34
CA VAL A 59 12.21 -2.18 -1.11
C VAL A 59 13.35 -1.48 -0.37
N ILE A 60 14.04 -2.20 0.51
CA ILE A 60 15.11 -1.66 1.34
C ILE A 60 16.40 -1.72 0.52
N THR A 61 16.99 -0.55 0.26
CA THR A 61 18.22 -0.46 -0.51
C THR A 61 19.44 -0.80 0.36
N GLU A 62 20.57 -1.17 -0.27
CA GLU A 62 21.83 -1.31 0.44
C GLU A 62 22.22 -0.04 1.21
N SER A 63 21.79 1.15 0.74
CA SER A 63 22.01 2.41 1.45
C SER A 63 21.23 2.47 2.78
N ASP A 64 19.98 2.02 2.79
CA ASP A 64 19.16 1.93 4.01
C ASP A 64 19.74 0.89 5.00
N LEU A 65 20.33 -0.20 4.48
CA LEU A 65 21.02 -1.22 5.29
C LEU A 65 22.35 -0.71 5.84
N LEU A 66 23.12 0.06 5.06
CA LEU A 66 24.40 0.64 5.49
C LEU A 66 24.19 1.73 6.55
N GLU A 67 23.10 2.50 6.50
CA GLU A 67 22.72 3.39 7.59
C GLU A 67 22.35 2.62 8.88
N SER A 68 21.87 1.38 8.74
CA SER A 68 21.55 0.50 9.86
C SER A 68 22.77 -0.23 10.43
N GLU A 69 23.74 -0.63 9.58
CA GLU A 69 24.92 -1.41 9.97
C GLU A 69 26.18 -0.54 10.23
N GLY A 70 26.22 0.70 9.75
CA GLY A 70 27.43 1.52 9.78
C GLY A 70 27.20 3.02 9.92
N ARG A 71 27.35 3.55 11.14
CA ARG A 71 28.40 4.56 11.45
C ARG A 71 28.44 4.98 12.92
N ARG A 72 29.35 4.32 13.64
CA ARG A 72 30.28 4.99 14.56
C ARG A 72 31.28 5.82 13.75
N SER A 73 30.91 7.01 13.25
CA SER A 73 31.90 8.01 12.86
C SER A 73 31.29 9.41 12.74
N GLY A 74 31.74 10.31 13.62
CA GLY A 74 31.83 11.74 13.34
C GLY A 74 30.60 12.60 13.64
N LEU A 75 30.40 12.93 14.93
CA LEU A 75 29.89 14.22 15.46
C LEU A 75 28.54 14.81 14.96
N TRP A 76 27.81 14.17 14.04
CA TRP A 76 26.46 14.57 13.61
C TRP A 76 25.33 13.90 14.41
N SER A 77 25.69 13.08 15.40
CA SER A 77 24.81 12.21 16.21
C SER A 77 23.91 12.93 17.22
N LEU A 78 23.77 14.25 17.15
CA LEU A 78 22.93 15.04 18.07
C LEU A 78 21.65 15.61 17.45
N ARG A 79 21.32 15.29 16.19
CA ARG A 79 20.01 15.64 15.62
C ARG A 79 19.25 14.40 15.20
N ARG A 80 18.35 14.01 16.10
CA ARG A 80 17.40 12.88 16.10
C ARG A 80 18.07 11.54 16.41
N LYS A 81 17.93 11.12 17.66
CA LYS A 81 17.89 9.71 18.05
C LYS A 81 16.75 9.04 17.26
N ARG A 82 16.99 8.65 16.01
CA ARG A 82 16.27 7.51 15.44
C ARG A 82 17.08 6.30 15.86
N SER A 83 16.51 5.46 16.72
CA SER A 83 17.02 4.12 16.94
C SER A 83 17.27 3.46 15.58
N PRO A 84 18.35 2.68 15.40
CA PRO A 84 18.56 1.91 14.16
C PRO A 84 17.28 1.14 13.87
N ARG A 85 16.56 1.51 12.81
CA ARG A 85 15.28 0.88 12.51
C ARG A 85 15.59 -0.38 11.73
N LEU A 86 15.36 -1.54 12.36
CA LEU A 86 15.59 -2.83 11.74
C LEU A 86 14.75 -2.95 10.46
N PRO A 87 15.27 -3.58 9.39
CA PRO A 87 14.45 -3.93 8.24
C PRO A 87 13.34 -4.90 8.65
N SER A 88 12.13 -4.65 8.17
CA SER A 88 11.02 -5.58 8.39
C SER A 88 11.20 -6.82 7.49
N PRO A 89 10.94 -8.03 8.01
CA PRO A 89 10.84 -9.23 7.18
C PRO A 89 9.54 -9.26 6.36
N GLU A 90 8.59 -8.38 6.65
CA GLU A 90 7.33 -8.30 5.92
C GLU A 90 7.50 -7.58 4.59
N ALA A 91 6.75 -8.03 3.59
CA ALA A 91 6.70 -7.38 2.30
C ALA A 91 5.97 -6.02 2.37
N PRO A 92 6.48 -4.98 1.69
CA PRO A 92 5.80 -3.70 1.59
C PRO A 92 4.56 -3.80 0.70
N GLY A 93 3.66 -2.83 0.84
CA GLY A 93 2.44 -2.82 0.04
C GLY A 93 1.67 -1.52 0.12
N ILE A 94 0.59 -1.44 -0.65
CA ILE A 94 -0.34 -0.31 -0.71
C ILE A 94 -1.71 -0.80 -0.29
N VAL A 95 -2.32 -0.12 0.68
CA VAL A 95 -3.70 -0.34 1.11
C VAL A 95 -4.60 0.66 0.40
N LEU A 96 -5.69 0.17 -0.17
CA LEU A 96 -6.75 0.90 -0.85
C LEU A 96 -8.03 0.81 -0.01
N MET A 97 -8.66 1.94 0.28
CA MET A 97 -9.89 2.04 1.07
C MET A 97 -10.83 3.07 0.45
N GLY A 98 -12.12 2.77 0.41
CA GLY A 98 -13.15 3.77 0.16
C GLY A 98 -13.28 4.67 1.39
N LYS A 99 -13.40 5.98 1.16
CA LYS A 99 -13.65 6.97 2.21
C LYS A 99 -14.54 8.06 1.64
N ASP A 100 -15.78 8.13 2.14
CA ASP A 100 -16.82 9.00 1.58
C ASP A 100 -16.95 8.74 0.07
N ASP A 101 -16.79 9.78 -0.76
CA ASP A 101 -16.78 9.67 -2.22
C ASP A 101 -15.38 9.46 -2.82
N CYS A 102 -14.34 9.37 -1.99
CA CYS A 102 -12.94 9.30 -2.40
C CYS A 102 -12.32 7.92 -2.17
N VAL A 103 -11.14 7.72 -2.75
CA VAL A 103 -10.28 6.56 -2.50
C VAL A 103 -9.07 7.02 -1.69
N GLU A 104 -8.92 6.49 -0.48
CA GLU A 104 -7.75 6.70 0.36
C GLU A 104 -6.75 5.56 0.14
N MET A 105 -5.53 5.94 -0.20
CA MET A 105 -4.40 5.05 -0.40
C MET A 105 -3.39 5.24 0.74
N ARG A 106 -2.93 4.14 1.33
CA ARG A 106 -1.90 4.16 2.39
C ARG A 106 -0.74 3.24 2.02
N ALA A 107 0.47 3.74 2.18
CA ALA A 107 1.70 2.98 2.07
C ALA A 107 2.37 2.92 3.45
N PRO A 108 2.23 1.82 4.21
CA PRO A 108 2.90 1.65 5.49
C PRO A 108 4.42 1.73 5.29
N ALA A 109 5.08 2.60 6.05
CA ALA A 109 6.53 2.71 6.06
C ALA A 109 7.15 1.89 7.18
N LEU A 110 6.37 1.56 8.21
CA LEU A 110 6.75 0.69 9.31
C LEU A 110 5.76 -0.47 9.44
N ASP A 111 6.23 -1.64 9.87
CA ASP A 111 5.37 -2.74 10.29
C ASP A 111 4.81 -2.51 11.71
N THR A 112 4.03 -3.46 12.21
CA THR A 112 3.40 -3.38 13.54
C THR A 112 4.41 -3.36 14.69
N GLU A 113 5.62 -3.87 14.47
CA GLU A 113 6.73 -3.86 15.42
C GLU A 113 7.60 -2.59 15.29
N GLY A 114 7.24 -1.67 14.39
CA GLY A 114 7.99 -0.44 14.13
C GLY A 114 9.26 -0.63 13.28
N ARG A 115 9.43 -1.79 12.63
CA ARG A 115 10.53 -2.08 11.71
C ARG A 115 10.24 -1.49 10.33
N VAL A 116 11.27 -1.19 9.55
CA VAL A 116 11.15 -0.48 8.26
C VAL A 116 10.57 -1.38 7.18
N LEU A 117 9.43 -1.00 6.60
CA LEU A 117 8.89 -1.56 5.36
C LEU A 117 9.35 -0.77 4.14
N LEU A 118 9.44 0.55 4.25
CA LEU A 118 9.86 1.47 3.19
C LEU A 118 11.06 2.29 3.64
N GLY A 119 12.18 2.14 2.93
CA GLY A 119 13.38 2.95 3.11
C GLY A 119 13.14 4.44 2.89
N ASP A 120 14.13 5.26 3.23
CA ASP A 120 13.98 6.72 3.15
C ASP A 120 13.88 7.20 1.69
N ASP A 121 14.55 6.53 0.74
CA ASP A 121 14.42 6.80 -0.70
C ASP A 121 12.99 6.52 -1.23
N ALA A 122 12.42 5.35 -0.88
CA ALA A 122 11.04 5.01 -1.24
C ALA A 122 10.04 6.03 -0.66
N CYS A 123 10.26 6.48 0.58
CA CYS A 123 9.44 7.52 1.21
C CYS A 123 9.58 8.87 0.50
N ALA A 124 10.79 9.24 0.07
CA ALA A 124 11.04 10.46 -0.68
C ALA A 124 10.39 10.43 -2.07
N GLN A 125 10.49 9.32 -2.79
CA GLN A 125 9.82 9.12 -4.08
C GLN A 125 8.30 9.23 -3.96
N LEU A 126 7.70 8.57 -2.97
CA LEU A 126 6.27 8.72 -2.70
C LEU A 126 5.87 10.17 -2.38
N THR A 127 6.69 10.88 -1.60
CA THR A 127 6.44 12.30 -1.30
C THR A 127 6.50 13.16 -2.57
N ALA A 128 7.45 12.89 -3.47
CA ALA A 128 7.53 13.55 -4.78
C ALA A 128 6.33 13.22 -5.69
N LEU A 129 5.73 12.03 -5.51
CA LEU A 129 4.47 11.63 -6.14
C LEU A 129 3.23 12.21 -5.42
N GLY A 130 3.39 13.17 -4.51
CA GLY A 130 2.29 13.87 -3.85
C GLY A 130 1.66 13.10 -2.67
N TRP A 131 2.34 12.10 -2.12
CA TRP A 131 1.87 11.42 -0.91
C TRP A 131 2.26 12.23 0.34
N ALA A 132 1.30 12.40 1.26
CA ALA A 132 1.52 13.06 2.53
C ALA A 132 2.19 12.10 3.53
N ARG A 133 3.34 12.52 4.07
CA ARG A 133 4.05 11.76 5.11
C ARG A 133 3.33 11.85 6.46
N ARG A 134 3.17 10.70 7.12
CA ARG A 134 2.81 10.54 8.54
C ARG A 134 3.91 9.75 9.25
N GLU A 135 3.77 9.57 10.55
CA GLU A 135 4.81 8.99 11.40
C GLU A 135 5.22 7.57 10.97
N ASP A 136 4.25 6.74 10.63
CA ASP A 136 4.39 5.31 10.33
C ASP A 136 4.00 4.94 8.88
N ARG A 137 3.41 5.88 8.13
CA ARG A 137 2.85 5.62 6.79
C ARG A 137 2.92 6.85 5.89
N LEU A 138 2.64 6.67 4.62
CA LEU A 138 2.33 7.73 3.67
C LEU A 138 0.89 7.57 3.19
N MET A 139 0.22 8.69 2.93
CA MET A 139 -1.19 8.68 2.54
C MET A 139 -1.44 9.59 1.34
N ARG A 140 -2.35 9.18 0.46
CA ARG A 140 -2.86 10.02 -0.62
C ARG A 140 -4.33 9.70 -0.85
N THR A 141 -5.13 10.73 -1.11
CA THR A 141 -6.55 10.60 -1.39
C THR A 141 -6.84 11.16 -2.78
N VAL A 142 -7.69 10.49 -3.54
CA VAL A 142 -8.13 10.90 -4.88
C VAL A 142 -9.63 10.62 -5.03
N GLU A 143 -10.27 11.29 -5.98
CA GLU A 143 -11.75 11.30 -6.08
C GLU A 143 -12.33 10.06 -6.77
N ASP A 144 -11.58 9.43 -7.68
CA ASP A 144 -12.11 8.37 -8.54
C ASP A 144 -11.18 7.14 -8.65
N GLY A 145 -11.76 5.98 -9.01
CA GLY A 145 -11.05 4.72 -9.12
C GLY A 145 -9.99 4.70 -10.22
N ARG A 146 -10.18 5.45 -11.32
CA ARG A 146 -9.19 5.53 -12.40
C ARG A 146 -7.93 6.24 -11.93
N THR A 147 -8.06 7.42 -11.34
CA THR A 147 -6.93 8.17 -10.78
C THR A 147 -6.23 7.36 -9.70
N ALA A 148 -6.98 6.67 -8.84
CA ALA A 148 -6.41 5.79 -7.83
C ALA A 148 -5.59 4.65 -8.46
N ALA A 149 -6.14 3.96 -9.46
CA ALA A 149 -5.46 2.86 -10.14
C ALA A 149 -4.18 3.31 -10.86
N GLU A 150 -4.18 4.47 -11.50
CA GLU A 150 -3.00 5.05 -12.15
C GLU A 150 -1.91 5.38 -11.12
N VAL A 151 -2.28 6.04 -10.01
CA VAL A 151 -1.35 6.37 -8.92
C VAL A 151 -0.76 5.11 -8.31
N VAL A 152 -1.60 4.11 -8.01
CA VAL A 152 -1.17 2.82 -7.45
C VAL A 152 -0.22 2.10 -8.40
N THR A 153 -0.60 1.96 -9.67
CA THR A 153 0.20 1.27 -10.68
C THR A 153 1.59 1.91 -10.80
N ARG A 154 1.63 3.25 -10.81
CA ARG A 154 2.89 3.99 -10.82
C ARG A 154 3.75 3.69 -9.60
N VAL A 155 3.17 3.65 -8.39
CA VAL A 155 3.91 3.32 -7.17
C VAL A 155 4.42 1.88 -7.20
N LEU A 156 3.61 0.92 -7.65
CA LEU A 156 4.02 -0.49 -7.73
C LEU A 156 5.25 -0.66 -8.64
N ILE A 157 5.27 0.02 -9.78
CA ILE A 157 6.37 -0.06 -10.75
C ILE A 157 7.58 0.78 -10.31
N GLU A 158 7.37 2.07 -10.02
CA GLU A 158 8.45 3.03 -9.84
C GLU A 158 9.06 2.99 -8.44
N VAL A 159 8.26 2.71 -7.41
CA VAL A 159 8.71 2.75 -6.02
C VAL A 159 8.93 1.34 -5.49
N LEU A 160 7.92 0.48 -5.57
CA LEU A 160 8.02 -0.89 -5.05
C LEU A 160 8.76 -1.85 -5.98
N ARG A 161 9.15 -1.37 -7.17
CA ARG A 161 9.95 -2.10 -8.17
C ARG A 161 9.37 -3.46 -8.53
N VAL A 162 8.04 -3.56 -8.56
CA VAL A 162 7.34 -4.78 -8.97
C VAL A 162 7.56 -4.97 -10.47
N ALA A 163 8.14 -6.10 -10.85
CA ALA A 163 8.46 -6.39 -12.25
C ALA A 163 7.19 -6.66 -13.06
N HIS A 164 6.30 -7.51 -12.54
CA HIS A 164 5.07 -7.90 -13.21
C HIS A 164 3.87 -7.89 -12.23
N PRO A 165 2.65 -7.49 -12.65
CA PRO A 165 1.49 -7.47 -11.76
C PRO A 165 1.11 -8.87 -11.24
N ALA A 166 1.47 -9.93 -11.95
CA ALA A 166 1.30 -11.31 -11.48
C ALA A 166 2.18 -11.67 -10.25
N ASP A 167 3.19 -10.87 -9.95
CA ASP A 167 4.04 -11.07 -8.76
C ASP A 167 3.41 -10.48 -7.48
N LEU A 168 2.27 -9.78 -7.61
CA LEU A 168 1.57 -9.17 -6.49
C LEU A 168 0.78 -10.22 -5.72
N SER A 169 0.82 -10.10 -4.39
CA SER A 169 -0.14 -10.75 -3.50
C SER A 169 -1.22 -9.75 -3.04
N TRP A 170 -2.38 -10.26 -2.65
CA TRP A 170 -3.56 -9.45 -2.29
C TRP A 170 -4.09 -9.93 -0.94
N LEU A 171 -4.45 -8.99 -0.08
CA LEU A 171 -5.15 -9.28 1.16
C LEU A 171 -6.41 -8.42 1.22
N VAL A 172 -7.56 -9.07 1.35
CA VAL A 172 -8.82 -8.40 1.67
C VAL A 172 -8.86 -8.19 3.18
N LEU A 173 -9.03 -6.94 3.58
CA LEU A 173 -9.15 -6.52 4.96
C LEU A 173 -10.60 -6.07 5.15
N GLU A 174 -11.35 -6.76 6.01
CA GLU A 174 -12.63 -6.22 6.47
C GLU A 174 -12.34 -5.04 7.39
N GLN A 175 -12.87 -3.86 7.06
CA GLN A 175 -12.80 -2.72 7.96
C GLN A 175 -13.87 -2.88 9.03
N SER A 176 -13.44 -3.07 10.28
CA SER A 176 -14.24 -2.76 11.44
C SER A 176 -13.93 -1.31 11.80
N CYS A 177 -14.89 -0.40 11.60
CA CYS A 177 -14.82 0.96 12.12
C CYS A 177 -14.72 0.99 13.65
#